data_AF-A0A356VDM0-F1
#
_entry.id   AF-A0A356VDM0-F1
#
_cell.length_a   1.000
_cell.length_b   1.000
_cell.length_c   1.000
_cell.angle_alpha   90.00
_cell.angle_beta   90.00
_cell.angle_gamma   90.00
#
_symmetry.space_group_name_H-M   'P 1'
#
loop_
_entity.id
_entity.type
_entity.pdbx_description
1 polymer ?
#
loop_
_entity_poly.entity_id
_entity_poly.type
_entity_poly.pdbx_seq_one_letter_code
_entity_poly.pdbx_strand_id
1 'polypeptide(L)'
;GRIGRGGFASTCLLISDTADELAAKRLQAFVETTDGFQLAERDLQLRGPGELLGRRQHGWMRFRLADLSRDAGLLELARQEATAEVTHHPEPLKPSRS
;
A
#
# COMPACT_ATOMS: atom_id res chain seq x y z
N GLY A 1 7.60 -9.10 -5.71
CA GLY A 1 6.46 -9.28 -6.65
C GLY A 1 6.80 -9.41 -8.14
N ARG A 2 8.09 -9.44 -8.57
CA ARG A 2 8.45 -9.60 -10.01
C ARG A 2 8.99 -10.98 -10.38
N ILE A 3 9.29 -11.83 -9.39
CA ILE A 3 9.82 -13.20 -9.58
C ILE A 3 8.83 -14.21 -8.98
N GLY A 4 8.99 -15.51 -9.26
CA GLY A 4 8.13 -16.56 -8.69
C GLY A 4 6.75 -16.68 -9.36
N ARG A 5 6.66 -16.37 -10.66
CA ARG A 5 5.43 -16.63 -11.43
C ARG A 5 5.49 -18.06 -11.99
N GLY A 6 4.45 -18.85 -11.71
CA GLY A 6 4.38 -20.27 -12.11
C GLY A 6 4.80 -21.24 -10.99
N GLY A 7 4.93 -22.53 -11.31
CA GLY A 7 5.24 -23.59 -10.35
C GLY A 7 6.73 -23.83 -10.09
N PHE A 8 7.62 -23.02 -10.65
CA PHE A 8 9.06 -23.21 -10.53
C PHE A 8 9.63 -22.37 -9.38
N ALA A 9 10.54 -22.98 -8.62
CA ALA A 9 11.29 -22.26 -7.60
C ALA A 9 12.06 -21.08 -8.22
N SER A 10 12.04 -19.94 -7.53
CA SER A 10 12.73 -18.72 -7.94
C SER A 10 13.56 -18.20 -6.77
N THR A 11 14.73 -17.66 -7.05
CA THR A 11 15.63 -17.09 -6.04
C THR A 11 15.80 -15.59 -6.29
N CYS A 12 15.76 -14.79 -5.22
CA CYS A 12 16.10 -13.37 -5.25
C CYS A 12 17.43 -13.18 -4.54
N LEU A 13 18.42 -12.60 -5.23
CA LEU A 13 19.67 -12.18 -4.61
C LEU A 13 19.60 -10.67 -4.36
N LEU A 14 19.85 -10.26 -3.12
CA LEU A 14 19.83 -8.88 -2.70
C LEU A 14 21.26 -8.49 -2.31
N ILE A 15 21.84 -7.52 -3.00
CA ILE A 15 23.21 -7.03 -2.79
C ILE A 15 23.13 -5.54 -2.51
N SER A 16 23.80 -5.08 -1.46
CA SER A 16 23.84 -3.68 -1.06
C SER A 16 25.20 -3.35 -0.45
N ASP A 17 25.73 -2.18 -0.78
CA ASP A 17 26.93 -1.56 -0.21
C ASP A 17 26.57 -0.28 0.59
N THR A 18 25.29 -0.10 0.90
CA THR A 18 24.80 1.13 1.52
C THR A 18 25.34 1.32 2.94
N ALA A 19 25.80 2.54 3.23
CA ALA A 19 26.17 2.98 4.57
C ALA A 19 24.99 3.66 5.31
N ASP A 20 23.83 3.81 4.66
CA ASP A 20 22.64 4.40 5.26
C ASP A 20 21.91 3.40 6.16
N GLU A 21 21.78 3.74 7.45
CA GLU A 21 21.10 2.91 8.44
C GLU A 21 19.62 2.68 8.09
N LEU A 22 18.94 3.67 7.49
CA LEU A 22 17.55 3.53 7.11
C LEU A 22 17.42 2.51 5.96
N ALA A 23 18.27 2.61 4.95
CA ALA A 23 18.34 1.63 3.88
C ALA A 23 18.65 0.22 4.41
N ALA A 24 19.59 0.09 5.35
CA ALA A 24 19.91 -1.20 5.98
C ALA A 24 18.71 -1.83 6.71
N LYS A 25 17.97 -1.04 7.51
CA LYS A 25 16.76 -1.50 8.21
C LYS A 25 15.67 -1.96 7.25
N ARG A 26 15.51 -1.28 6.11
CA ARG A 26 14.54 -1.65 5.07
C ARG A 26 14.91 -2.96 4.38
N LEU A 27 16.19 -3.16 4.09
CA LEU A 27 16.69 -4.42 3.54
C LEU A 27 16.47 -5.56 4.53
N GLN A 28 16.71 -5.32 5.82
CA GLN A 28 16.46 -6.30 6.87
C GLN A 28 14.97 -6.67 6.98
N ALA A 29 14.07 -5.68 7.01
CA ALA A 29 12.63 -5.94 6.98
C ALA A 29 12.20 -6.75 5.74
N PHE A 30 12.90 -6.58 4.61
CA PHE A 30 12.62 -7.32 3.38
C PHE A 30 12.99 -8.81 3.44
N VAL A 31 14.01 -9.20 4.20
CA VAL A 31 14.38 -10.61 4.39
C VAL A 31 13.62 -11.29 5.54
N GLU A 32 13.09 -10.53 6.50
CA GLU A 32 12.38 -11.08 7.66
C GLU A 32 10.97 -11.60 7.35
N THR A 33 10.32 -11.13 6.27
CA THR A 33 8.96 -11.55 5.93
C THR A 33 8.70 -11.56 4.42
N THR A 34 7.87 -12.52 3.99
CA THR A 34 7.33 -12.58 2.63
C THR A 34 5.92 -12.00 2.52
N ASP A 35 5.32 -11.57 3.63
CA ASP A 35 3.99 -10.97 3.68
C ASP A 35 4.07 -9.49 3.27
N GLY A 36 3.44 -9.17 2.13
CA GLY A 36 3.46 -7.83 1.56
C GLY A 36 2.77 -6.77 2.42
N PHE A 37 1.77 -7.13 3.25
CA PHE A 37 1.09 -6.18 4.11
C PHE A 37 1.97 -5.77 5.29
N GLN A 38 2.58 -6.75 5.95
CA GLN A 38 3.53 -6.51 7.03
C GLN A 38 4.75 -5.71 6.57
N LEU A 39 5.21 -5.96 5.34
CA LEU A 39 6.33 -5.23 4.75
C LEU A 39 5.95 -3.76 4.49
N ALA A 40 4.73 -3.51 4.03
CA ALA A 40 4.20 -2.17 3.82
C ALA A 40 4.02 -1.40 5.14
N GLU A 41 3.55 -2.05 6.20
CA GLU A 41 3.42 -1.44 7.53
C GLU A 41 4.79 -1.05 8.10
N ARG A 42 5.79 -1.95 8.01
CA ARG A 42 7.16 -1.66 8.43
C ARG A 42 7.79 -0.52 7.60
N ASP A 43 7.61 -0.50 6.28
CA ASP A 43 8.12 0.58 5.43
C ASP A 43 7.48 1.93 5.77
N LEU A 44 6.17 1.95 6.10
CA LEU A 44 5.47 3.15 6.57
C LEU A 44 6.02 3.65 7.91
N GLN A 45 6.26 2.75 8.86
CA GLN A 45 6.84 3.09 10.17
C GLN A 45 8.27 3.65 10.01
N LEU A 46 9.08 3.04 9.13
CA LEU A 46 10.46 3.46 8.87
C LEU A 46 10.56 4.81 8.14
N ARG A 47 9.64 5.10 7.22
CA ARG A 47 9.58 6.40 6.50
C ARG A 47 8.92 7.51 7.31
N GLY A 48 8.06 7.14 8.25
CA GLY A 48 7.21 8.06 9.00
C GLY A 48 6.00 8.56 8.18
N PRO A 49 4.92 8.98 8.86
CA PRO A 49 3.65 9.38 8.22
C PRO A 49 3.77 10.64 7.35
N GLY A 50 4.81 11.45 7.54
CA GLY A 50 5.05 12.68 6.78
C GLY A 50 5.49 12.45 5.33
N GLU A 51 6.11 11.32 5.00
CA GLU A 51 6.55 11.06 3.61
C GLU A 51 5.37 10.63 2.71
N LEU A 52 4.33 10.02 3.30
CA LEU A 52 3.09 9.64 2.62
C LEU A 52 2.29 10.87 2.15
N LEU A 53 2.34 11.94 2.95
CA LEU A 53 1.66 13.22 2.67
C LEU A 53 2.55 14.21 1.90
N GLY A 54 3.88 14.10 2.01
CA GLY A 54 4.79 15.21 1.71
C GLY A 54 5.60 15.13 0.43
N ARG A 55 5.88 13.96 -0.17
CA ARG A 55 6.80 13.90 -1.32
C ARG A 55 6.33 13.06 -2.49
N ARG A 56 5.80 13.78 -3.48
CA ARG A 56 5.87 13.50 -4.92
C ARG A 56 5.37 12.11 -5.34
N GLN A 57 4.11 11.79 -5.10
CA GLN A 57 3.41 10.98 -6.09
C GLN A 57 3.22 11.86 -7.33
N HIS A 58 3.92 11.54 -8.41
CA HIS A 58 3.90 12.29 -9.67
C HIS A 58 2.54 12.17 -10.40
N GLY A 59 1.54 11.53 -9.77
CA GLY A 59 0.13 11.54 -10.16
C GLY A 59 -0.69 12.68 -9.55
N TRP A 60 -0.04 13.69 -8.96
CA TRP A 60 -0.64 14.90 -8.35
C TRP A 60 -1.30 15.87 -9.36
N MET A 61 -1.98 15.37 -10.40
CA MET A 61 -2.98 16.16 -11.11
C MET A 61 -4.38 15.60 -10.82
N ARG A 62 -5.09 16.34 -9.95
CA ARG A 62 -6.54 16.32 -9.67
C ARG A 62 -7.10 15.48 -8.52
N PHE A 63 -6.36 15.29 -7.44
CA PHE A 63 -7.02 15.30 -6.13
C PHE A 63 -6.45 16.44 -5.31
N ARG A 64 -7.17 17.57 -5.32
CA ARG A 64 -7.11 18.53 -4.22
C ARG A 64 -7.27 17.68 -2.97
N LEU A 65 -6.19 17.59 -2.20
CA LEU A 65 -6.10 16.81 -0.97
C LEU A 65 -7.43 16.89 -0.23
N ALA A 66 -8.08 15.74 -0.12
CA ALA A 66 -9.09 15.53 0.89
C ALA A 66 -8.39 15.77 2.23
N ASP A 67 -8.80 16.81 2.94
CA ASP A 67 -8.39 16.98 4.32
C ASP A 67 -9.08 15.84 5.06
N LEU A 68 -8.32 14.82 5.47
CA LEU A 68 -8.86 13.65 6.14
C LEU A 68 -9.68 14.04 7.39
N SER A 69 -9.43 15.20 7.98
CA SER A 69 -10.20 15.76 9.10
C SER A 69 -11.54 16.33 8.63
N ARG A 70 -11.56 17.03 7.49
CA ARG A 70 -12.78 17.60 6.88
C ARG A 70 -13.66 16.54 6.24
N ASP A 71 -13.03 15.55 5.62
CA ASP A 71 -13.68 14.57 4.76
C ASP A 71 -13.84 13.20 5.46
N ALA A 72 -13.46 13.09 6.75
CA ALA A 72 -13.72 11.91 7.59
C ALA A 72 -15.19 11.48 7.57
N GLY A 73 -16.11 12.44 7.66
CA GLY A 73 -17.56 12.14 7.61
C GLY A 73 -18.00 11.58 6.27
N LEU A 74 -17.42 12.05 5.17
CA LEU A 74 -17.70 11.54 3.83
C LEU A 74 -17.13 10.13 3.63
N LEU A 75 -15.93 9.87 4.18
CA LEU A 75 -15.31 8.55 4.15
C LEU A 75 -16.11 7.53 4.99
N GLU A 76 -16.63 7.95 6.14
CA GLU A 76 -17.47 7.08 6.97
C GLU A 76 -18.81 6.78 6.30
N LEU A 77 -19.44 7.78 5.66
CA LEU A 77 -20.65 7.57 4.86
C LEU A 77 -20.39 6.60 3.69
N ALA A 78 -19.32 6.81 2.93
CA ALA A 78 -18.94 5.92 1.83
C ALA A 78 -18.67 4.49 2.31
N ARG A 79 -18.07 4.33 3.51
CA ARG A 79 -17.84 3.02 4.14
C ARG A 79 -19.16 2.35 4.51
N GLN A 80 -20.11 3.10 5.07
CA GLN A 80 -21.43 2.58 5.44
C GLN A 80 -22.21 2.11 4.20
N GLU A 81 -22.24 2.92 3.14
CA GLU A 81 -22.88 2.57 1.88
C GLU A 81 -22.23 1.34 1.24
N ALA A 82 -20.90 1.29 1.15
CA ALA A 82 -20.21 0.12 0.63
C ALA A 82 -20.47 -1.14 1.45
N THR A 83 -20.58 -1.03 2.78
CA THR A 83 -20.89 -2.17 3.65
C THR A 83 -22.35 -2.62 3.49
N ALA A 84 -23.28 -1.67 3.34
CA ALA A 84 -24.69 -1.94 3.08
C ALA A 84 -24.90 -2.65 1.73
N GLU A 85 -24.17 -2.22 0.70
CA GLU A 85 -24.17 -2.84 -0.63
C GLU A 85 -23.60 -4.26 -0.60
N VAL A 86 -22.46 -4.49 0.06
CA VAL A 86 -21.86 -5.83 0.19
C VAL A 86 -22.76 -6.78 1.00
N THR A 87 -23.53 -6.27 1.96
CA THR A 87 -24.47 -7.09 2.75
C THR A 87 -25.76 -7.40 2.01
N HIS A 88 -26.24 -6.51 1.14
CA HIS A 88 -27.43 -6.74 0.30
C HIS A 88 -27.11 -7.50 -0.99
N HIS A 89 -25.87 -7.41 -1.48
CA HIS A 89 -25.38 -8.09 -2.68
C HIS A 89 -24.06 -8.82 -2.37
N PRO A 90 -24.12 -10.06 -1.86
CA PRO A 90 -22.92 -10.84 -1.52
C PRO A 90 -22.12 -11.30 -2.74
N GLU A 91 -22.65 -11.13 -3.96
CA GLU A 91 -21.91 -11.37 -5.18
C GLU A 91 -21.10 -10.13 -5.59
N PRO A 92 -19.81 -10.28 -5.95
CA PRO A 92 -18.98 -9.15 -6.33
C PRO A 92 -19.53 -8.45 -7.59
N LEU A 93 -19.76 -7.15 -7.47
CA LEU A 93 -20.13 -6.30 -8.60
C LEU A 93 -19.09 -6.44 -9.70
N LYS A 94 -19.52 -6.95 -10.87
CA LYS A 94 -18.65 -7.10 -12.04
C LYS A 94 -18.21 -5.70 -12.50
N PRO A 95 -16.91 -5.45 -12.69
CA PRO A 95 -16.46 -4.14 -13.15
C PRO A 95 -17.05 -3.86 -14.54
N SER A 96 -17.85 -2.81 -14.65
CA SER A 96 -18.33 -2.32 -15.95
C SER A 96 -17.15 -1.77 -16.72
N ARG A 97 -16.71 -2.49 -17.77
CA ARG A 97 -15.73 -1.98 -18.72
C ARG A 97 -16.43 -0.95 -19.62
N SER A 98 -16.05 0.32 -19.50
CA SER A 98 -16.15 1.31 -20.58
C SER A 98 -14.85 1.34 -21.37
#